data_AF-A0A7S3HXN2-F1
#
_entry.id   AF-A0A7S3HXN2-F1
#
_cell.length_a   1.000
_cell.length_b   1.000
_cell.length_c   1.000
_cell.angle_alpha   90.00
_cell.angle_beta   90.00
_cell.angle_gamma   90.00
#
_symmetry.space_group_name_H-M   'P 1'
#
loop_
_entity.id
_entity.type
_entity.pdbx_description
1 polymer ?
#
loop_
_entity_poly.entity_id
_entity_poly.type
_entity_poly.pdbx_seq_one_letter_code
_entity_poly.pdbx_strand_id
1 'polypeptide(L)'
;MDIARTLQFLGCKPTRAEVELIIWEVDDDLDSYVSKQEFETMYKRCISDSQDQEPRQLYNLVTFLMYDKDFRGRVTIEETLQILFVRHGRKNLDDEIRAIFGDEQRDKDTSEEKSITYSEYVSKITRRALKKQSAALGKKRKDAASEESDLR
;
A
#
# COMPACT_ATOMS: atom_id res chain seq x y z
N MET A 1 16.89 8.24 -8.04
CA MET A 1 15.78 8.48 -8.98
C MET A 1 14.81 9.41 -8.28
N ASP A 2 14.31 10.43 -8.95
CA ASP A 2 13.43 11.46 -8.36
C ASP A 2 11.98 10.96 -8.30
N ILE A 3 11.30 11.11 -7.15
CA ILE A 3 9.92 10.65 -6.91
C ILE A 3 8.97 11.20 -7.99
N ALA A 4 9.12 12.47 -8.37
CA ALA A 4 8.28 13.09 -9.40
C ALA A 4 8.40 12.37 -10.75
N ARG A 5 9.63 12.03 -11.17
CA ARG A 5 9.88 11.33 -12.44
C ARG A 5 9.36 9.90 -12.40
N THR A 6 9.50 9.23 -11.26
CA THR A 6 8.99 7.86 -11.10
C THR A 6 7.47 7.83 -11.19
N LEU A 7 6.78 8.76 -10.53
CA LEU A 7 5.32 8.87 -10.62
C LEU A 7 4.86 9.19 -12.06
N GLN A 8 5.58 10.07 -12.77
CA GLN A 8 5.31 10.35 -14.19
C GLN A 8 5.50 9.12 -15.07
N PHE A 9 6.56 8.35 -14.84
CA PHE A 9 6.82 7.08 -15.53
C PHE A 9 5.66 6.09 -15.32
N LEU A 10 5.12 6.03 -14.10
CA LEU A 10 3.96 5.19 -13.74
C LEU A 10 2.62 5.73 -14.29
N GLY A 11 2.65 6.77 -15.13
CA GLY A 11 1.46 7.35 -15.75
C GLY A 11 0.70 8.34 -14.86
N CYS A 12 1.22 8.67 -13.68
CA CYS A 12 0.64 9.67 -12.79
C CYS A 12 1.08 11.09 -13.19
N LYS A 13 0.30 12.10 -12.81
CA LYS A 13 0.64 13.52 -12.99
C LYS A 13 0.66 14.22 -11.64
N PRO A 14 1.66 13.95 -10.79
CA PRO A 14 1.69 14.55 -9.46
C PRO A 14 1.97 16.04 -9.57
N THR A 15 1.30 16.81 -8.74
CA THR A 15 1.62 18.20 -8.46
C THR A 15 2.86 18.28 -7.59
N ARG A 16 3.53 19.44 -7.61
CA ARG A 16 4.70 19.69 -6.74
C ARG A 16 4.35 19.49 -5.25
N ALA A 17 3.18 19.98 -4.83
CA ALA A 17 2.73 19.84 -3.45
C ALA A 17 2.50 18.38 -3.04
N GLU A 18 2.01 17.52 -3.94
CA GLU A 18 1.87 16.09 -3.66
C GLU A 18 3.23 15.41 -3.49
N VAL A 19 4.23 15.76 -4.32
CA VAL A 19 5.58 15.20 -4.19
C VAL A 19 6.23 15.68 -2.89
N GLU A 20 6.11 16.97 -2.57
CA GLU A 20 6.61 17.53 -1.31
C GLU A 20 5.94 16.85 -0.10
N LEU A 21 4.65 16.55 -0.16
CA LEU A 21 3.95 15.82 0.90
C LEU A 21 4.48 14.38 1.07
N ILE A 22 4.77 13.68 -0.03
CA ILE A 22 5.35 12.32 0.02
C ILE A 22 6.73 12.34 0.70
N ILE A 23 7.54 13.36 0.42
CA ILE A 23 8.85 13.54 1.06
C ILE A 23 8.66 13.87 2.54
N TRP A 24 7.80 14.84 2.84
CA TRP A 24 7.52 15.32 4.20
C TRP A 24 7.01 14.23 5.15
N GLU A 25 6.34 13.19 4.65
CA GLU A 25 5.93 12.04 5.48
C GLU A 25 7.12 11.27 6.11
N VAL A 26 8.32 11.43 5.56
CA VAL A 26 9.50 10.59 5.84
C VAL A 26 10.74 11.41 6.21
N ASP A 27 10.80 12.66 5.76
CA ASP A 27 11.87 13.63 6.02
C ASP A 27 11.81 14.12 7.48
N ASP A 28 12.64 13.49 8.34
CA ASP A 28 12.68 13.76 9.77
C ASP A 28 13.62 14.93 10.10
N ASP A 29 14.63 15.19 9.25
CA ASP A 29 15.62 16.26 9.45
C ASP A 29 15.29 17.57 8.70
N LEU A 30 14.20 17.56 7.92
CA LEU A 30 13.64 18.68 7.16
C LEU A 30 14.58 19.21 6.08
N ASP A 31 15.46 18.36 5.54
CA ASP A 31 16.37 18.73 4.46
C ASP A 31 15.74 18.70 3.06
N SER A 32 14.46 18.30 2.97
CA SER A 32 13.67 18.12 1.74
C SER A 32 14.14 16.96 0.85
N TYR A 33 14.95 16.05 1.38
CA TYR A 33 15.38 14.82 0.74
C TYR A 33 14.94 13.61 1.58
N VAL A 34 15.17 12.42 1.03
CA VAL A 34 14.98 11.17 1.78
C VAL A 34 16.31 10.44 1.80
N SER A 35 16.95 10.45 2.95
CA SER A 35 18.16 9.70 3.22
C SER A 35 17.87 8.20 3.28
N LYS A 36 18.93 7.38 3.18
CA LYS A 36 18.82 5.92 3.37
C LYS A 36 18.26 5.57 4.75
N GLN A 37 18.64 6.32 5.78
CA GLN A 37 18.22 6.05 7.16
C GLN A 37 16.72 6.32 7.37
N GLU A 38 16.21 7.42 6.83
CA GLU A 38 14.79 7.76 6.88
C GLU A 38 13.95 6.76 6.08
N PHE A 39 14.44 6.38 4.89
CA PHE A 39 13.81 5.33 4.09
C PHE A 39 13.70 4.01 4.87
N GLU A 40 14.78 3.55 5.51
CA GLU A 40 14.76 2.32 6.31
C GLU A 40 13.83 2.43 7.52
N THR A 41 13.80 3.60 8.16
CA THR A 41 12.94 3.88 9.31
C THR A 41 11.47 3.83 8.91
N MET A 42 11.09 4.54 7.84
CA MET A 42 9.74 4.50 7.27
C MET A 42 9.36 3.07 6.88
N TYR A 43 10.25 2.34 6.20
CA TYR A 43 9.96 0.98 5.77
C TYR A 43 9.69 0.06 6.96
N LYS A 44 10.54 0.11 8.00
CA LYS A 44 10.38 -0.67 9.24
C LYS A 44 9.08 -0.32 9.98
N ARG A 45 8.72 0.96 10.06
CA ARG A 45 7.45 1.41 10.66
C ARG A 45 6.25 0.85 9.90
N CYS A 46 6.23 0.98 8.58
CA CYS A 46 5.12 0.54 7.75
C CYS A 46 4.90 -0.99 7.73
N ILE A 47 5.97 -1.79 7.80
CA ILE A 47 5.85 -3.25 7.88
C ILE A 47 5.37 -3.75 9.24
N SER A 48 5.71 -3.04 10.32
CA SER A 48 5.30 -3.39 11.69
C SER A 48 3.93 -2.82 12.05
N ASP A 49 3.44 -1.83 11.31
CA ASP A 49 2.11 -1.27 11.52
C ASP A 49 1.01 -2.21 11.00
N SER A 50 0.41 -2.92 11.95
CA SER A 50 -0.72 -3.83 11.71
C SER A 50 -2.07 -3.13 11.60
N GLN A 51 -2.18 -1.83 11.88
CA GLN A 51 -3.44 -1.09 11.91
C GLN A 51 -3.62 -0.15 10.72
N ASP A 52 -2.62 -0.05 9.85
CA ASP A 52 -2.60 0.83 8.68
C ASP A 52 -2.85 2.30 9.06
N GLN A 53 -2.22 2.76 10.16
CA GLN A 53 -2.31 4.13 10.67
C GLN A 53 -1.11 5.00 10.28
N GLU A 54 0.01 4.38 9.93
CA GLU A 54 1.20 5.10 9.47
C GLU A 54 0.97 5.74 8.09
N PRO A 55 1.58 6.92 7.81
CA PRO A 55 1.67 7.46 6.46
C PRO A 55 2.40 6.49 5.54
N ARG A 56 1.82 6.21 4.36
CA ARG A 56 2.24 5.09 3.48
C ARG A 56 2.44 5.50 2.03
N GLN A 57 2.45 6.78 1.67
CA GLN A 57 2.52 7.14 0.25
C GLN A 57 3.83 6.69 -0.38
N LEU A 58 4.97 7.00 0.26
CA LEU A 58 6.28 6.54 -0.19
C LEU A 58 6.42 5.01 -0.08
N TYR A 59 5.90 4.42 1.00
CA TYR A 59 5.90 2.96 1.20
C TYR A 59 5.18 2.22 0.06
N ASN A 60 4.01 2.72 -0.35
CA ASN A 60 3.20 2.14 -1.42
C ASN A 60 3.91 2.26 -2.78
N LEU A 61 4.54 3.41 -3.06
CA LEU A 61 5.35 3.60 -4.26
C LEU A 61 6.49 2.58 -4.31
N VAL A 62 7.28 2.49 -3.25
CA VAL A 62 8.42 1.57 -3.15
C VAL A 62 7.97 0.12 -3.27
N THR A 63 6.88 -0.26 -2.60
CA THR A 63 6.35 -1.62 -2.67
C THR A 63 5.93 -1.98 -4.08
N PHE A 64 5.27 -1.08 -4.81
CA PHE A 64 4.92 -1.31 -6.21
C PHE A 64 6.16 -1.51 -7.09
N LEU A 65 7.17 -0.66 -6.92
CA LEU A 65 8.43 -0.77 -7.66
C LEU A 65 9.22 -2.04 -7.34
N MET A 66 9.07 -2.59 -6.13
CA MET A 66 9.67 -3.89 -5.79
C MET A 66 9.01 -5.05 -6.53
N TYR A 67 7.73 -4.93 -6.89
CA TYR A 67 7.05 -5.93 -7.73
C TYR A 67 7.47 -5.79 -9.21
N ASP A 68 7.63 -4.57 -9.70
CA ASP A 68 7.96 -4.27 -11.10
C ASP A 68 9.46 -4.50 -11.41
N LYS A 69 9.85 -5.77 -11.52
CA LYS A 69 11.26 -6.19 -11.74
C LYS A 69 11.86 -5.63 -13.02
N ASP A 70 11.06 -5.54 -14.07
CA ASP A 70 11.47 -5.11 -15.40
C ASP A 70 11.22 -3.61 -15.64
N PHE A 71 10.70 -2.89 -14.65
CA PHE A 71 10.39 -1.47 -14.71
C PHE A 71 9.50 -1.13 -15.92
N ARG A 72 8.36 -1.82 -16.04
CA ARG A 72 7.38 -1.70 -17.12
C ARG A 72 6.22 -0.75 -16.77
N GLY A 73 6.09 -0.38 -15.50
CA GLY A 73 5.00 0.44 -14.97
C GLY A 73 3.70 -0.32 -14.73
N ARG A 74 3.71 -1.64 -14.90
CA ARG A 74 2.59 -2.57 -14.63
C ARG A 74 3.16 -3.84 -14.01
N VAL A 75 2.39 -4.43 -13.10
CA VAL A 75 2.82 -5.65 -12.39
C VAL A 75 1.76 -6.72 -12.52
N THR A 76 2.19 -7.95 -12.82
CA THR A 76 1.31 -9.13 -12.89
C THR A 76 1.18 -9.81 -11.53
N ILE A 77 0.22 -10.73 -11.40
CA ILE A 77 0.07 -11.52 -10.18
C ILE A 77 1.36 -12.28 -9.88
N GLU A 78 1.94 -12.95 -10.88
CA GLU A 78 3.14 -13.77 -10.72
C GLU A 78 4.33 -12.96 -10.16
N GLU A 79 4.52 -11.73 -10.62
CA GLU A 79 5.58 -10.84 -10.14
C GLU A 79 5.43 -10.48 -8.65
N THR A 80 4.20 -10.41 -8.16
CA THR A 80 3.92 -10.10 -6.74
C THR A 80 4.10 -11.30 -5.81
N LEU A 81 3.95 -12.53 -6.31
CA LEU A 81 3.86 -13.75 -5.49
C LEU A 81 5.05 -13.94 -4.56
N GLN A 82 6.26 -13.80 -5.07
CA GLN A 82 7.48 -14.03 -4.29
C GLN A 82 7.56 -13.10 -3.08
N ILE A 83 7.29 -11.81 -3.29
CA ILE A 83 7.37 -10.79 -2.25
C ILE A 83 6.22 -10.95 -1.26
N LEU A 84 5.00 -11.21 -1.73
CA LEU A 84 3.84 -11.46 -0.88
C LEU A 84 4.05 -12.70 0.00
N PHE A 85 4.61 -13.77 -0.55
CA PHE A 85 4.91 -15.00 0.18
C PHE A 85 5.89 -14.74 1.33
N VAL A 86 6.97 -13.98 1.08
CA VAL A 86 7.96 -13.65 2.12
C VAL A 86 7.37 -12.76 3.20
N ARG A 87 6.51 -11.79 2.85
CA ARG A 87 5.96 -10.82 3.81
C ARG A 87 4.80 -11.36 4.64
N HIS A 88 3.87 -12.08 4.02
CA HIS A 88 2.60 -12.46 4.65
C HIS A 88 2.48 -13.97 4.89
N GLY A 89 3.39 -14.76 4.33
CA GLY A 89 3.36 -16.22 4.40
C GLY A 89 2.29 -16.84 3.51
N ARG A 90 2.37 -18.16 3.34
CA ARG A 90 1.46 -18.93 2.46
C ARG A 90 -0.02 -18.76 2.81
N LYS A 91 -0.35 -18.65 4.11
CA LYS A 91 -1.74 -18.65 4.60
C LYS A 91 -2.52 -17.39 4.18
N ASN A 92 -1.83 -16.26 4.06
CA ASN A 92 -2.46 -14.97 3.77
C ASN A 92 -2.25 -14.54 2.31
N LEU A 93 -1.52 -15.34 1.52
CA LEU A 93 -1.16 -15.00 0.14
C LEU A 93 -2.39 -14.73 -0.73
N ASP A 94 -3.39 -15.61 -0.67
CA ASP A 94 -4.60 -15.49 -1.48
C ASP A 94 -5.42 -14.23 -1.10
N ASP A 95 -5.47 -13.89 0.19
CA ASP A 95 -6.13 -12.69 0.68
C ASP A 95 -5.42 -11.41 0.20
N GLU A 96 -4.08 -11.41 0.18
CA GLU A 96 -3.28 -10.30 -0.33
C GLU A 96 -3.42 -10.13 -1.85
N ILE A 97 -3.41 -11.23 -2.61
CA ILE A 97 -3.64 -11.20 -4.06
C ILE A 97 -5.04 -10.64 -4.34
N ARG A 98 -6.06 -11.13 -3.62
CA ARG A 98 -7.42 -10.63 -3.74
C ARG A 98 -7.54 -9.15 -3.36
N ALA A 99 -6.78 -8.69 -2.37
CA ALA A 99 -6.76 -7.28 -2.00
C ALA A 99 -6.18 -6.39 -3.11
N ILE A 100 -5.09 -6.84 -3.76
CA ILE A 100 -4.40 -6.06 -4.80
C ILE A 100 -5.15 -6.15 -6.13
N PHE A 101 -5.41 -7.36 -6.63
CA PHE A 101 -5.97 -7.60 -7.96
C PHE A 101 -7.51 -7.71 -7.96
N GLY A 102 -8.15 -7.79 -6.79
CA GLY A 102 -9.58 -8.04 -6.67
C GLY A 102 -9.94 -9.52 -6.85
N ASP A 103 -11.24 -9.81 -6.82
CA ASP A 103 -11.75 -11.14 -7.12
C ASP A 103 -11.34 -11.59 -8.52
N GLU A 104 -10.94 -12.86 -8.65
CA GLU A 104 -10.64 -13.53 -9.92
C GLU A 104 -11.92 -13.68 -10.76
N GLN A 105 -12.48 -12.58 -11.25
CA GLN A 105 -13.24 -12.64 -12.50
C GLN A 105 -12.20 -12.83 -13.59
N ARG A 106 -11.85 -14.09 -13.86
CA ARG A 106 -11.24 -14.47 -15.13
C ARG A 106 -12.25 -14.06 -16.20
N ASP A 107 -11.99 -12.94 -16.88
CA ASP A 107 -12.62 -12.71 -18.16
C ASP A 107 -12.18 -13.86 -19.05
N LYS A 108 -13.11 -14.75 -19.38
CA LYS A 108 -12.84 -15.94 -20.21
C LYS A 108 -12.35 -15.59 -21.62
N ASP A 109 -12.34 -14.30 -21.99
CA ASP A 109 -12.01 -13.79 -23.31
C ASP A 109 -10.62 -13.15 -23.43
N THR A 110 -9.89 -12.93 -22.33
CA THR A 110 -8.57 -12.27 -22.41
C THR A 110 -7.47 -13.24 -22.01
N SER A 111 -6.65 -13.63 -23.00
CA SER A 111 -5.47 -14.47 -22.80
C SER A 111 -4.29 -13.73 -22.15
N GLU A 112 -4.43 -12.43 -21.89
CA GLU A 112 -3.40 -11.62 -21.23
C GLU A 112 -3.46 -11.80 -19.71
N GLU A 113 -2.29 -12.01 -19.11
CA GLU A 113 -2.15 -12.13 -17.67
C GLU A 113 -2.64 -10.85 -16.98
N LYS A 114 -3.46 -11.02 -15.93
CA LYS A 114 -4.03 -9.89 -15.19
C LYS A 114 -2.90 -9.07 -14.57
N SER A 115 -2.77 -7.82 -15.01
CA SER A 115 -1.81 -6.85 -14.50
C SER A 115 -2.50 -5.68 -13.82
N ILE A 116 -1.77 -4.95 -12.99
CA ILE A 116 -2.24 -3.76 -12.29
C ILE A 116 -1.26 -2.61 -12.47
N THR A 117 -1.80 -1.41 -12.67
CA THR A 117 -1.03 -0.15 -12.71
C THR A 117 -0.82 0.40 -11.29
N TYR A 118 0.13 1.32 -11.13
CA TYR A 118 0.37 1.94 -9.82
C TYR A 118 -0.87 2.65 -9.25
N SER A 119 -1.61 3.40 -10.07
CA SER A 119 -2.81 4.12 -9.62
C SER A 119 -3.92 3.18 -9.13
N GLU A 120 -4.10 2.04 -9.81
CA GLU A 120 -5.05 1.01 -9.39
C GLU A 120 -4.60 0.35 -8.10
N TYR A 121 -3.31 0.00 -7.99
CA TYR A 121 -2.71 -0.56 -6.77
C TYR A 121 -2.95 0.36 -5.57
N VAL A 122 -2.62 1.65 -5.67
CA VAL A 122 -2.84 2.64 -4.61
C VAL A 122 -4.32 2.77 -4.25
N SER A 123 -5.22 2.77 -5.25
CA SER A 123 -6.66 2.85 -4.99
C SER A 123 -7.18 1.64 -4.19
N LYS A 124 -6.66 0.44 -4.48
CA LYS A 124 -7.07 -0.81 -3.83
C LYS A 124 -6.57 -0.90 -2.39
N ILE A 125 -5.29 -0.62 -2.16
CA ILE A 125 -4.69 -0.66 -0.82
C ILE A 125 -5.26 0.45 0.09
N THR A 126 -5.46 1.66 -0.42
CA THR A 126 -6.08 2.75 0.35
C THR A 126 -7.51 2.41 0.73
N ARG A 127 -8.29 1.85 -0.21
CA ARG A 127 -9.65 1.37 0.08
C ARG A 127 -9.65 0.29 1.18
N ARG A 128 -8.68 -0.62 1.15
CA ARG A 128 -8.53 -1.67 2.18
C ARG A 128 -8.20 -1.06 3.55
N ALA A 129 -7.22 -0.15 3.60
CA ALA A 129 -6.82 0.54 4.83
C ALA A 129 -8.01 1.29 5.46
N LEU A 130 -8.74 2.07 4.66
CA LEU A 130 -9.93 2.80 5.13
C LEU A 130 -11.03 1.88 5.67
N LYS A 131 -11.30 0.77 4.97
CA LYS A 131 -12.28 -0.23 5.46
C LYS A 131 -11.85 -0.81 6.80
N LYS A 132 -10.58 -1.16 6.96
CA LYS A 132 -10.04 -1.71 8.21
C LYS A 132 -10.12 -0.71 9.35
N GLN A 133 -9.75 0.55 9.12
CA GLN A 133 -9.89 1.63 10.10
C GLN A 133 -11.36 1.85 10.51
N SER A 134 -12.30 1.87 9.55
CA SER A 134 -13.73 2.00 9.85
C SER A 134 -14.27 0.84 10.68
N ALA A 135 -13.82 -0.39 10.41
CA ALA A 135 -14.23 -1.58 11.16
C ALA A 135 -13.67 -1.58 12.58
N ALA A 136 -12.41 -1.16 12.75
CA ALA A 136 -11.78 -1.02 14.06
C ALA A 136 -12.48 0.03 14.94
N LEU A 137 -12.86 1.17 14.36
CA LEU A 137 -13.65 2.20 15.05
C LEU A 137 -15.05 1.69 15.45
N GLY A 138 -15.72 0.96 14.54
CA GLY A 138 -17.02 0.36 14.82
C GLY A 138 -16.97 -0.66 15.95
N LYS A 139 -15.91 -1.47 16.02
CA LYS A 139 -15.68 -2.43 17.10
C LYS A 139 -15.46 -1.74 18.44
N LYS A 140 -14.55 -0.75 18.50
CA LYS A 140 -14.29 0.04 19.73
C LYS A 140 -15.55 0.69 20.29
N ARG A 141 -16.43 1.21 19.42
CA ARG A 141 -17.72 1.80 19.85
C ARG A 141 -18.68 0.78 20.46
N LYS A 142 -18.71 -0.46 19.92
CA LYS A 142 -19.55 -1.53 20.47
C LYS A 142 -19.03 -2.02 21.82
N ASP A 143 -17.72 -2.23 21.91
CA ASP A 143 -17.07 -2.71 23.13
C ASP A 143 -17.27 -1.71 24.29
N ALA A 144 -17.13 -0.41 24.03
CA ALA A 144 -17.40 0.64 25.01
C ALA A 144 -18.88 0.70 25.46
N ALA A 145 -19.81 0.48 24.53
CA ALA A 145 -21.24 0.46 24.84
C ALA A 145 -21.66 -0.75 25.69
N SER A 146 -21.02 -1.92 25.49
CA SER A 146 -21.24 -3.10 26.33
C SER A 146 -20.68 -2.93 27.74
N GLU A 147 -19.49 -2.34 27.88
CA GLU A 147 -18.91 -2.05 29.20
C GLU A 147 -19.77 -1.07 29.99
N GLU A 148 -20.32 -0.04 29.34
CA GLU A 148 -21.22 0.92 30.00
C GLU A 148 -22.57 0.28 30.40
N SER A 149 -23.05 -0.72 29.65
CA SER A 149 -24.27 -1.46 30.03
C SER A 149 -24.05 -2.44 31.19
N ASP A 150 -22.86 -3.04 31.30
CA ASP A 150 -22.53 -3.96 32.40
C ASP A 150 -22.28 -3.22 33.73
N LEU A 151 -22.03 -1.90 33.68
CA LEU A 151 -21.82 -1.03 34.84
C LEU A 151 -23.12 -0.43 35.42
N ARG A 152 -24.28 -0.62 34.79
CA ARG A 152 -25.59 -0.08 35.21
C ARG A 152 -26.52 -1.17 35.76
#